data_AF-A0A346N6A5-F1
#
_entry.id   AF-A0A346N6A5-F1
#
_cell.length_a   1.000
_cell.length_b   1.000
_cell.length_c   1.000
_cell.angle_alpha   90.00
_cell.angle_beta   90.00
_cell.angle_gamma   90.00
#
_symmetry.space_group_name_H-M   'P 1'
#
loop_
_entity.id
_entity.type
_entity.pdbx_description
1 polymer ?
#
loop_
_entity_poly.entity_id
_entity_poly.type
_entity_poly.pdbx_seq_one_letter_code
_entity_poly.pdbx_strand_id
1 'polypeptide(L)'
;MRVFILVMALLLVACRPNNLEAQIEALQVQNEELRAESSKLRAEIQTMQHRLTRLYQLERAAAVSEVCDRFNVLTRLCPEDTLQTGRWALDRGVTPSLGWYWAALTTLLLAVLLPVTATVFIGVVGWIRRLTPSLELLKARREELAELTPIWKLAGEVCNWQDEISSKADEYRQLKEAVAKMEVRASEMTAENNQLQQKQDMLRSLR
;
A
#
# COMPACT_ATOMS: atom_id res chain seq x y z
N MET A 1 12.74 47.39 -27.30
CA MET A 1 12.77 48.86 -27.16
C MET A 1 12.14 49.40 -25.87
N ARG A 2 10.98 48.90 -25.40
CA ARG A 2 10.30 49.40 -24.18
C ARG A 2 11.07 49.20 -22.86
N VAL A 3 11.83 48.10 -22.74
CA VAL A 3 12.64 47.81 -21.53
C VAL A 3 13.83 48.78 -21.38
N PHE A 4 14.41 49.22 -22.50
CA PHE A 4 15.56 50.14 -22.48
C PHE A 4 15.19 51.56 -22.02
N ILE A 5 13.98 52.02 -22.35
CA ILE A 5 13.45 53.33 -21.93
C ILE A 5 13.13 53.33 -20.43
N LEU A 6 12.61 52.21 -19.90
CA LEU A 6 12.37 52.04 -18.46
C LEU A 6 13.68 52.06 -17.65
N VAL A 7 14.72 51.37 -18.13
CA VAL A 7 16.02 51.33 -17.47
C VAL A 7 16.73 52.69 -17.51
N MET A 8 16.67 53.41 -18.64
CA MET A 8 17.23 54.78 -18.74
C MET A 8 16.46 55.80 -17.90
N ALA A 9 15.13 55.68 -17.79
CA ALA A 9 14.32 56.53 -16.90
C ALA A 9 14.63 56.26 -15.42
N LEU A 10 14.83 55.00 -15.03
CA LEU A 10 15.27 54.62 -13.68
C LEU A 10 16.67 55.15 -13.33
N LEU A 11 17.60 55.18 -14.30
CA LEU A 11 18.94 55.73 -14.13
C LEU A 11 18.96 57.27 -14.01
N LEU A 12 18.06 57.99 -14.70
CA LEU A 12 17.95 59.45 -14.62
C LEU A 12 17.26 59.94 -13.33
N VAL A 13 16.42 59.11 -12.70
CA VAL A 13 15.69 59.44 -11.46
C VAL A 13 16.54 59.20 -10.20
N ALA A 14 17.63 58.43 -10.30
CA ALA A 14 18.58 58.16 -9.22
C ALA A 14 19.52 59.33 -8.88
N CYS A 15 19.50 60.43 -9.64
CA CYS A 15 20.46 61.54 -9.53
C CYS A 15 19.83 62.84 -8.95
N ARG A 16 18.95 62.73 -7.93
CA ARG A 16 18.47 63.88 -7.15
C ARG A 16 18.43 63.56 -5.65
N PRO A 17 19.11 64.35 -4.79
CA PRO A 17 19.17 64.08 -3.35
C PRO A 17 17.81 64.18 -2.63
N ASN A 18 16.86 64.94 -3.19
CA ASN A 18 15.50 65.09 -2.62
C ASN A 18 14.55 63.93 -2.95
N ASN A 19 15.02 62.91 -3.69
CA ASN A 19 14.19 61.77 -4.11
C ASN A 19 14.38 60.53 -3.23
N LEU A 20 15.38 60.53 -2.34
CA LEU A 20 15.68 59.42 -1.46
C LEU A 20 14.71 59.35 -0.27
N GLU A 21 14.34 60.49 0.33
CA GLU A 21 13.37 60.53 1.43
C GLU A 21 11.98 60.06 0.97
N ALA A 22 11.50 60.55 -0.17
CA ALA A 22 10.23 60.11 -0.76
C ALA A 22 10.24 58.62 -1.14
N GLN A 23 11.39 58.09 -1.59
CA GLN A 23 11.55 56.64 -1.84
C GLN A 23 11.56 55.84 -0.54
N ILE A 24 12.19 56.33 0.52
CA ILE A 24 12.22 55.66 1.84
C ILE A 24 10.81 55.61 2.42
N GLU A 25 10.05 56.70 2.36
CA GLU A 25 8.65 56.73 2.82
C GLU A 25 7.78 55.77 2.01
N ALA A 26 7.90 55.76 0.67
CA ALA A 26 7.16 54.82 -0.17
C ALA A 26 7.51 53.35 0.13
N LEU A 27 8.79 53.05 0.40
CA LEU A 27 9.26 51.72 0.80
C LEU A 27 8.79 51.30 2.20
N GLN A 28 8.64 52.26 3.13
CA GLN A 28 8.08 52.01 4.45
C GLN A 28 6.59 51.66 4.37
N VAL A 29 5.82 52.42 3.60
CA VAL A 29 4.40 52.14 3.36
C VAL A 29 4.20 50.77 2.71
N GLN A 30 5.01 50.44 1.69
CA GLN A 30 4.96 49.10 1.08
C GLN A 30 5.35 47.99 2.07
N ASN A 31 6.32 48.22 2.95
CA ASN A 31 6.68 47.24 3.98
C ASN A 31 5.56 47.02 4.99
N GLU A 32 4.85 48.08 5.39
CA GLU A 32 3.71 47.98 6.30
C GLU A 32 2.54 47.23 5.64
N GLU A 33 2.25 47.53 4.37
CA GLU A 33 1.22 46.84 3.59
C GLU A 33 1.55 45.34 3.40
N LEU A 34 2.80 45.02 3.03
CA LEU A 34 3.27 43.64 2.93
C LEU A 34 3.22 42.90 4.28
N ARG A 35 3.50 43.58 5.40
CA ARG A 35 3.37 42.99 6.74
C ARG A 35 1.92 42.73 7.09
N ALA A 36 1.01 43.66 6.75
CA ALA A 36 -0.42 43.49 6.94
C ALA A 36 -0.95 42.30 6.13
N GLU A 37 -0.61 42.21 4.84
CA GLU A 37 -0.97 41.08 3.97
C GLU A 37 -0.41 39.76 4.49
N SER A 38 0.87 39.74 4.90
CA SER A 38 1.49 38.54 5.47
C SER A 38 0.76 38.06 6.72
N SER A 39 0.36 38.97 7.60
CA SER A 39 -0.41 38.62 8.80
C SER A 39 -1.79 38.03 8.47
N LYS A 40 -2.47 38.60 7.47
CA LYS A 40 -3.77 38.14 6.99
C LYS A 40 -3.69 36.75 6.38
N LEU A 41 -2.71 36.53 5.49
CA LEU A 41 -2.43 35.23 4.89
C LEU A 41 -2.10 34.17 5.94
N ARG A 42 -1.33 34.52 6.98
CA ARG A 42 -1.04 33.59 8.09
C ARG A 42 -2.31 33.22 8.86
N ALA A 43 -3.18 34.17 9.13
CA ALA A 43 -4.46 33.90 9.78
C ALA A 43 -5.35 32.98 8.92
N GLU A 44 -5.44 33.26 7.62
CA GLU A 44 -6.18 32.41 6.67
C GLU A 44 -5.61 30.98 6.63
N ILE A 45 -4.29 30.81 6.57
CA ILE A 45 -3.63 29.51 6.61
C ILE A 45 -4.00 28.75 7.90
N GLN A 46 -3.97 29.42 9.06
CA GLN A 46 -4.35 28.80 10.32
C GLN A 46 -5.81 28.35 10.32
N THR A 47 -6.73 29.18 9.80
CA THR A 47 -8.14 28.79 9.70
C THR A 47 -8.34 27.60 8.77
N MET A 48 -7.62 27.54 7.64
CA MET A 48 -7.67 26.42 6.70
C MET A 48 -7.10 25.15 7.31
N GLN A 49 -5.98 25.25 8.04
CA GLN A 49 -5.41 24.12 8.77
C GLN A 49 -6.41 23.56 9.79
N HIS A 50 -7.05 24.42 10.59
CA HIS A 50 -8.08 23.98 11.53
C HIS A 50 -9.25 23.27 10.84
N ARG A 51 -9.71 23.78 9.68
CA ARG A 51 -10.77 23.13 8.88
C ARG A 51 -10.33 21.76 8.37
N LEU A 52 -9.11 21.64 7.86
CA LEU A 52 -8.55 20.37 7.37
C LEU A 52 -8.43 19.35 8.51
N THR A 53 -7.92 19.75 9.68
CA THR A 53 -7.85 18.84 10.84
C THR A 53 -9.23 18.34 11.26
N ARG A 54 -10.24 19.21 11.22
CA ARG A 54 -11.62 18.82 11.55
C ARG A 54 -12.21 17.84 10.53
N LEU A 55 -11.99 18.08 9.24
CA LEU A 55 -12.41 17.15 8.18
C LEU A 55 -11.73 15.79 8.32
N TYR A 56 -10.43 15.78 8.59
CA TYR A 56 -9.67 14.56 8.82
C TYR A 56 -10.20 13.74 10.02
N GLN A 57 -10.57 14.41 11.11
CA GLN A 57 -11.20 13.75 12.26
C GLN A 57 -12.57 13.14 11.90
N LEU A 58 -13.38 13.84 11.09
CA LEU A 58 -14.67 13.34 10.63
C LEU A 58 -14.53 12.15 9.68
N GLU A 59 -13.60 12.19 8.74
CA GLU A 59 -13.31 11.06 7.84
C GLU A 59 -12.89 9.80 8.62
N ARG A 60 -12.03 9.97 9.62
CA ARG A 60 -11.61 8.87 10.49
C ARG A 60 -12.79 8.29 11.28
N ALA A 61 -13.65 9.13 11.84
CA ALA A 61 -14.83 8.68 12.57
C ALA A 61 -15.81 7.94 11.64
N ALA A 62 -16.03 8.43 10.42
CA ALA A 62 -16.86 7.79 9.40
C ALA A 62 -16.33 6.40 9.02
N ALA A 63 -15.01 6.27 8.82
CA ALA A 63 -14.37 4.99 8.52
C ALA A 63 -14.54 3.97 9.64
N VAL A 64 -14.37 4.40 10.90
CA VAL A 64 -14.59 3.53 12.07
C VAL A 64 -16.05 3.09 12.12
N SER A 65 -17.02 3.99 11.95
CA SER A 65 -18.44 3.61 11.96
C SER A 65 -18.79 2.63 10.85
N GLU A 66 -18.28 2.81 9.62
CA GLU A 66 -18.55 1.90 8.51
C GLU A 66 -17.99 0.49 8.77
N VAL A 67 -16.76 0.40 9.29
CA VAL A 67 -16.15 -0.89 9.65
C VAL A 67 -16.94 -1.56 10.79
N CYS A 68 -17.32 -0.81 11.82
CA CYS A 68 -18.08 -1.35 12.95
C CYS A 68 -19.48 -1.83 12.53
N ASP A 69 -20.17 -1.08 11.66
CA ASP A 69 -21.50 -1.45 11.15
C ASP A 69 -21.42 -2.64 10.18
N ARG A 70 -20.35 -2.73 9.35
CA ARG A 70 -20.12 -3.87 8.45
C ARG A 70 -19.79 -5.15 9.22
N PHE A 71 -19.04 -5.06 10.32
CA PHE A 71 -18.70 -6.20 11.16
C PHE A 71 -19.52 -6.17 12.45
N ASN A 72 -20.79 -6.56 12.35
CA ASN A 72 -21.78 -6.52 13.44
C ASN A 72 -21.30 -7.13 14.78
N VAL A 73 -20.41 -8.13 14.72
CA VAL A 73 -19.77 -8.79 15.88
C VAL A 73 -18.85 -7.85 16.68
N LEU A 74 -18.33 -6.80 16.04
CA LEU A 74 -17.29 -5.91 16.55
C LEU A 74 -17.86 -4.58 17.06
N THR A 75 -19.17 -4.36 16.94
CA THR A 75 -19.88 -3.18 17.47
C THR A 75 -19.61 -2.93 18.96
N ARG A 76 -19.44 -4.00 19.76
CA ARG A 76 -19.12 -3.91 21.20
C ARG A 76 -17.71 -3.40 21.51
N LEU A 77 -16.79 -3.45 20.53
CA LEU A 77 -15.41 -2.99 20.69
C LEU A 77 -15.24 -1.54 20.21
N CYS A 78 -16.27 -0.96 19.61
CA CYS A 78 -16.23 0.37 19.05
C CYS A 78 -16.67 1.42 20.09
N PRO A 79 -15.92 2.53 20.27
CA PRO A 79 -16.31 3.59 21.20
C PRO A 79 -17.58 4.29 20.70
N GLU A 80 -18.59 4.41 21.57
CA GLU A 80 -19.90 5.00 21.25
C GLU A 80 -19.77 6.46 20.75
N ASP A 81 -18.90 7.26 21.38
CA ASP A 81 -18.67 8.67 21.00
C ASP A 81 -18.17 8.80 19.56
N THR A 82 -17.31 7.88 19.11
CA THR A 82 -16.77 7.87 17.74
C THR A 82 -17.78 7.35 16.73
N LEU A 83 -18.66 6.42 17.14
CA LEU A 83 -19.73 5.87 16.30
C LEU A 83 -20.78 6.92 15.96
N GLN A 84 -21.26 7.69 16.95
CA GLN A 84 -22.26 8.73 16.72
C GLN A 84 -21.72 9.83 15.79
N THR A 85 -20.46 10.25 16.02
CA THR A 85 -19.79 11.25 15.18
C THR A 85 -19.58 10.73 13.75
N GLY A 86 -19.23 9.46 13.59
CA GLY A 86 -19.04 8.82 12.28
C GLY A 86 -20.33 8.69 11.49
N ARG A 87 -21.42 8.22 12.12
CA ARG A 87 -22.74 8.13 11.50
C ARG A 87 -23.26 9.49 11.07
N TRP A 88 -23.14 10.51 11.92
CA TRP A 88 -23.48 11.89 11.59
C TRP A 88 -22.69 12.43 10.38
N ALA A 89 -21.43 12.01 10.21
CA ALA A 89 -20.59 12.40 9.08
C ALA A 89 -21.01 11.66 7.79
N LEU A 90 -21.31 10.36 7.88
CA LEU A 90 -21.83 9.57 6.77
C LEU A 90 -23.19 10.10 6.28
N ASP A 91 -24.07 10.50 7.20
CA ASP A 91 -25.38 11.11 6.88
C ASP A 91 -25.24 12.44 6.13
N ARG A 92 -24.09 13.12 6.27
CA ARG A 92 -23.74 14.34 5.52
C ARG A 92 -22.95 14.08 4.24
N GLY A 93 -22.79 12.82 3.84
CA GLY A 93 -22.09 12.44 2.62
C GLY A 93 -20.56 12.46 2.73
N VAL A 94 -20.00 12.47 3.93
CA VAL A 94 -18.54 12.32 4.12
C VAL A 94 -18.19 10.84 3.89
N THR A 95 -17.69 10.52 2.71
CA THR A 95 -17.23 9.16 2.41
C THR A 95 -15.81 8.96 2.93
N PRO A 96 -15.54 7.90 3.72
CA PRO A 96 -14.19 7.61 4.16
C PRO A 96 -13.30 7.26 2.96
N SER A 97 -12.07 7.76 2.98
CA SER A 97 -11.09 7.34 1.98
C SER A 97 -10.71 5.87 2.20
N LEU A 98 -10.33 5.18 1.11
CA LEU A 98 -9.91 3.77 1.18
C LEU A 98 -8.81 3.56 2.23
N GLY A 99 -7.90 4.52 2.39
CA GLY A 99 -6.81 4.46 3.37
C GLY A 99 -7.32 4.44 4.81
N TRP A 100 -8.30 5.28 5.16
CA TRP A 100 -8.89 5.31 6.50
C TRP A 100 -9.65 4.03 6.82
N TYR A 101 -10.35 3.49 5.83
CA TYR A 101 -11.04 2.21 5.97
C TYR A 101 -10.06 1.08 6.33
N TRP A 102 -8.96 0.93 5.58
CA TRP A 102 -7.95 -0.09 5.87
C TRP A 102 -7.23 0.15 7.20
N ALA A 103 -6.93 1.41 7.57
CA ALA A 103 -6.35 1.75 8.86
C ALA A 103 -7.28 1.36 10.03
N ALA A 104 -8.58 1.65 9.92
CA ALA A 104 -9.57 1.23 10.91
C ALA A 104 -9.68 -0.29 11.01
N LEU A 105 -9.76 -0.99 9.86
CA LEU A 105 -9.87 -2.45 9.81
C LEU A 105 -8.65 -3.15 10.42
N THR A 106 -7.44 -2.72 10.05
CA THR A 106 -6.17 -3.28 10.55
C THR A 106 -5.99 -3.05 12.05
N THR A 107 -6.32 -1.85 12.55
CA THR A 107 -6.29 -1.56 13.99
C THR A 107 -7.23 -2.48 14.75
N LEU A 108 -8.42 -2.70 14.19
CA LEU A 108 -9.44 -3.54 14.81
C LEU A 108 -9.04 -5.02 14.79
N LEU A 109 -8.48 -5.51 13.68
CA LEU A 109 -7.89 -6.86 13.60
C LEU A 109 -6.78 -7.05 14.62
N LEU A 110 -5.90 -6.07 14.79
CA LEU A 110 -4.82 -6.13 15.77
C LEU A 110 -5.35 -6.24 17.20
N ALA A 111 -6.39 -5.47 17.53
CA ALA A 111 -7.05 -5.50 18.84
C ALA A 111 -7.68 -6.87 19.15
N VAL A 112 -8.18 -7.58 18.13
CA VAL A 112 -8.73 -8.93 18.28
C VAL A 112 -7.64 -10.00 18.33
N LEU A 113 -6.57 -9.86 17.55
CA LEU A 113 -5.51 -10.87 17.46
C LEU A 113 -4.58 -10.89 18.68
N LEU A 114 -4.29 -9.73 19.29
CA LEU A 114 -3.45 -9.62 20.49
C LEU A 114 -3.91 -10.50 21.69
N PRO A 115 -5.19 -10.52 22.09
CA PRO A 115 -5.64 -11.40 23.18
C PRO A 115 -5.61 -12.89 22.79
N VAL A 116 -5.82 -13.21 21.50
CA VAL A 116 -5.75 -14.59 21.01
C VAL A 116 -4.31 -15.11 21.04
N THR A 117 -3.33 -14.32 20.61
CA THR A 117 -1.93 -14.74 20.68
C THR A 117 -1.43 -14.84 22.12
N ALA A 118 -1.87 -13.95 23.02
CA ALA A 118 -1.54 -14.02 24.44
C ALA A 118 -2.08 -15.30 25.10
N THR A 119 -3.33 -15.67 24.81
CA THR A 119 -3.94 -16.89 25.37
C THR A 119 -3.29 -18.17 24.83
N VAL A 120 -2.95 -18.21 23.54
CA VAL A 120 -2.20 -19.33 22.94
C VAL A 120 -0.80 -19.44 23.55
N PHE A 121 -0.09 -18.33 23.76
CA PHE A 121 1.24 -18.35 24.38
C PHE A 121 1.21 -18.88 25.81
N ILE A 122 0.23 -18.45 26.62
CA ILE A 122 0.07 -18.97 27.99
C ILE A 122 -0.24 -20.47 27.98
N GLY A 123 -1.09 -20.92 27.05
CA GLY A 123 -1.39 -22.34 26.85
C GLY A 123 -0.16 -23.16 26.46
N VAL A 124 0.62 -22.68 25.48
CA VAL A 124 1.85 -23.34 25.01
C VAL A 124 2.92 -23.38 26.10
N VAL A 125 3.16 -22.29 26.83
CA VAL A 125 4.12 -22.26 27.94
C VAL A 125 3.68 -23.21 29.07
N GLY A 126 2.39 -23.24 29.40
CA GLY A 126 1.82 -24.20 30.36
C GLY A 126 1.99 -25.65 29.93
N TRP A 127 1.80 -25.93 28.64
CA TRP A 127 1.96 -27.28 28.06
C TRP A 127 3.43 -27.72 28.03
N ILE A 128 4.35 -26.83 27.62
CA ILE A 128 5.79 -27.07 27.64
C ILE A 128 6.26 -27.37 29.07
N ARG A 129 5.80 -26.61 30.06
CA ARG A 129 6.17 -26.82 31.48
C ARG A 129 5.65 -28.15 32.04
N ARG A 130 4.54 -28.67 31.49
CA ARG A 130 4.01 -29.99 31.83
C ARG A 130 4.75 -31.13 31.14
N LEU A 131 5.38 -30.87 29.99
CA LEU A 131 6.14 -31.86 29.21
C LEU A 131 7.64 -31.87 29.50
N THR A 132 8.18 -30.87 30.18
CA THR A 132 9.56 -30.88 30.67
C THR A 132 9.94 -32.16 31.42
N PRO A 133 9.14 -32.74 32.34
CA PRO A 133 9.49 -34.01 32.98
C PRO A 133 9.51 -35.21 32.02
N SER A 134 8.70 -35.21 30.95
CA SER A 134 8.75 -36.27 29.93
C SER A 134 9.94 -36.15 28.97
N LEU A 135 10.50 -34.95 28.82
CA LEU A 135 11.69 -34.72 27.98
C LEU A 135 12.97 -35.28 28.60
N GLU A 136 13.10 -35.25 29.93
CA GLU A 136 14.22 -35.89 30.65
C GLU A 136 14.18 -37.42 30.48
N LEU A 137 12.98 -38.01 30.50
CA LEU A 137 12.76 -39.44 30.27
C LEU A 137 13.06 -39.85 28.81
N LEU A 138 12.81 -38.95 27.85
CA LEU A 138 13.16 -39.16 26.44
C LEU A 138 14.66 -38.97 26.15
N LYS A 139 15.35 -38.08 26.89
CA LYS A 139 16.82 -37.96 26.80
C LYS A 139 17.51 -39.22 27.29
N ALA A 140 17.06 -39.82 28.39
CA ALA A 140 17.56 -41.09 28.89
C ALA A 140 17.35 -42.23 27.87
N ARG A 141 16.20 -42.28 27.18
CA ARG A 141 15.99 -43.23 26.06
C ARG A 141 16.78 -42.89 24.80
N ARG A 142 17.22 -41.64 24.60
CA ARG A 142 18.01 -41.24 23.43
C ARG A 142 19.44 -41.78 23.49
N GLU A 143 19.98 -41.94 24.69
CA GLU A 143 21.27 -42.62 24.91
C GLU A 143 21.17 -44.12 24.60
N GLU A 144 20.06 -44.78 24.95
CA GLU A 144 19.79 -46.17 24.50
C GLU A 144 19.54 -46.28 22.98
N LEU A 145 18.89 -45.30 22.35
CA LEU A 145 18.61 -45.31 20.91
C LEU A 145 19.80 -44.86 20.03
N ALA A 146 20.88 -44.32 20.60
CA ALA A 146 22.10 -43.97 19.87
C ALA A 146 22.87 -45.21 19.37
N GLU A 147 22.59 -46.40 19.93
CA GLU A 147 23.07 -47.69 19.43
C GLU A 147 22.39 -48.13 18.11
N LEU A 148 21.25 -47.53 17.74
CA LEU A 148 20.49 -47.82 16.50
C LEU A 148 20.80 -46.84 15.35
N THR A 149 22.07 -46.42 15.25
CA THR A 149 22.59 -45.44 14.28
C THR A 149 22.52 -45.78 12.78
N PRO A 150 22.25 -47.01 12.26
CA PRO A 150 22.21 -47.19 10.80
C PRO A 150 20.97 -46.59 10.12
N ILE A 151 19.88 -46.26 10.84
CA ILE A 151 18.62 -45.79 10.23
C ILE A 151 18.73 -44.34 9.70
N TRP A 152 19.58 -43.51 10.32
CA TRP A 152 19.74 -42.10 9.90
C TRP A 152 20.54 -41.92 8.61
N LYS A 153 21.29 -42.93 8.16
CA LYS A 153 21.93 -42.91 6.84
C LYS A 153 20.93 -42.97 5.69
N LEU A 154 19.79 -43.66 5.85
CA LEU A 154 18.75 -43.71 4.82
C LEU A 154 17.98 -42.38 4.67
N ALA A 155 17.87 -41.58 5.74
CA ALA A 155 17.17 -40.29 5.68
C ALA A 155 17.93 -39.24 4.85
N GLY A 156 19.26 -39.33 4.78
CA GLY A 156 20.09 -38.47 3.92
C GLY A 156 19.93 -38.78 2.44
N GLU A 157 19.67 -40.04 2.07
CA GLU A 157 19.44 -40.43 0.68
C GLU A 157 18.08 -39.93 0.18
N VAL A 158 17.05 -39.87 1.03
CA VAL A 158 15.71 -39.36 0.67
C VAL A 158 15.75 -37.87 0.29
N CYS A 159 16.62 -37.07 0.89
CA CYS A 159 16.78 -35.65 0.52
C CYS A 159 17.39 -35.47 -0.88
N ASN A 160 18.27 -36.38 -1.34
CA ASN A 160 18.83 -36.32 -2.70
C ASN A 160 17.76 -36.61 -3.78
N TRP A 161 16.77 -37.44 -3.49
CA TRP A 161 15.66 -37.72 -4.42
C TRP A 161 14.70 -36.52 -4.57
N GLN A 162 14.57 -35.68 -3.55
CA GLN A 162 13.68 -34.51 -3.57
C GLN A 162 14.17 -33.44 -4.56
N ASP A 163 15.48 -33.23 -4.65
CA ASP A 163 16.09 -32.27 -5.58
C ASP A 163 16.05 -32.77 -7.03
N GLU A 164 16.18 -34.08 -7.26
CA GLU A 164 16.04 -34.65 -8.61
C GLU A 164 14.58 -34.64 -9.12
N ILE A 165 13.60 -34.74 -8.23
CA ILE A 165 12.17 -34.63 -8.58
C ILE A 165 11.79 -33.18 -8.89
N SER A 166 12.33 -32.21 -8.14
CA SER A 166 12.02 -30.80 -8.38
C SER A 166 12.63 -30.27 -9.69
N SER A 167 13.83 -30.72 -10.07
CA SER A 167 14.43 -30.31 -11.35
C SER A 167 13.66 -30.85 -12.57
N LYS A 168 13.17 -32.10 -12.51
CA LYS A 168 12.37 -32.68 -13.61
C LYS A 168 11.00 -31.99 -13.75
N ALA A 169 10.41 -31.49 -12.66
CA ALA A 169 9.13 -30.78 -12.72
C ALA A 169 9.21 -29.46 -13.52
N ASP A 170 10.35 -28.78 -13.50
CA ASP A 170 10.56 -27.54 -14.26
C ASP A 170 10.83 -27.81 -15.76
N GLU A 171 11.49 -28.92 -16.11
CA GLU A 171 11.61 -29.37 -17.51
C GLU A 171 10.24 -29.66 -18.13
N TYR A 172 9.32 -30.30 -17.39
CA TYR A 172 7.95 -30.54 -17.87
C TYR A 172 7.13 -29.25 -18.05
N ARG A 173 7.35 -28.22 -17.24
CA ARG A 173 6.70 -26.90 -17.43
C ARG A 173 7.18 -26.22 -18.70
N GLN A 174 8.50 -26.20 -18.93
CA GLN A 174 9.07 -25.59 -20.14
C GLN A 174 8.61 -26.31 -21.41
N LEU A 175 8.54 -27.65 -21.37
CA LEU A 175 8.04 -28.44 -22.49
C LEU A 175 6.56 -28.13 -22.80
N LYS A 176 5.72 -27.98 -21.76
CA LYS A 176 4.30 -27.64 -21.91
C LYS A 176 4.10 -26.26 -22.53
N GLU A 177 4.91 -25.28 -22.16
CA GLU A 177 4.88 -23.94 -22.76
C GLU A 177 5.36 -23.94 -24.22
N ALA A 178 6.36 -24.77 -24.55
CA ALA A 178 6.84 -24.92 -25.92
C ALA A 178 5.78 -25.56 -26.83
N VAL A 179 5.06 -26.58 -26.35
CA VAL A 179 3.96 -27.22 -27.08
C VAL A 179 2.81 -26.23 -27.33
N ALA A 180 2.43 -25.45 -26.32
CA ALA A 180 1.40 -24.42 -26.48
C ALA A 180 1.77 -23.37 -27.55
N LYS A 181 3.05 -22.97 -27.61
CA LYS A 181 3.54 -22.05 -28.66
C LYS A 181 3.51 -22.68 -30.07
N MET A 182 3.76 -23.98 -30.18
CA MET A 182 3.70 -24.69 -31.46
C MET A 182 2.25 -24.87 -31.95
N GLU A 183 1.30 -25.11 -31.06
CA GLU A 183 -0.13 -25.19 -31.41
C GLU A 183 -0.68 -23.86 -31.93
N VAL A 184 -0.29 -22.73 -31.33
CA VAL A 184 -0.66 -21.39 -31.82
C VAL A 184 -0.12 -21.17 -33.23
N ARG A 185 1.17 -21.46 -33.47
CA ARG A 185 1.78 -21.33 -34.81
C ARG A 185 1.14 -22.26 -35.85
N ALA A 186 0.75 -23.46 -35.45
CA ALA A 186 0.03 -24.37 -36.35
C ALA A 186 -1.34 -23.81 -36.74
N SER A 187 -2.06 -23.21 -35.79
CA SER A 187 -3.36 -22.57 -36.07
C SER A 187 -3.24 -21.35 -36.99
N GLU A 188 -2.19 -20.54 -36.84
CA GLU A 188 -1.90 -19.40 -37.72
C GLU A 188 -1.61 -19.86 -39.16
N MET A 189 -0.78 -20.89 -39.34
CA MET A 189 -0.49 -21.45 -40.68
C MET A 189 -1.74 -22.03 -41.36
N THR A 190 -2.67 -22.63 -40.60
CA THR A 190 -3.94 -23.11 -41.18
C THR A 190 -4.84 -21.96 -41.62
N ALA A 191 -4.85 -20.83 -40.88
CA ALA A 191 -5.61 -19.65 -41.26
C ALA A 191 -5.05 -18.99 -42.53
N GLU A 192 -3.72 -18.89 -42.64
CA GLU A 192 -3.06 -18.36 -43.85
C GLU A 192 -3.32 -19.23 -45.09
N ASN A 193 -3.25 -20.56 -44.95
CA ASN A 193 -3.56 -21.47 -46.06
C ASN A 193 -5.02 -21.34 -46.52
N ASN A 194 -5.97 -21.21 -45.61
CA ASN A 194 -7.38 -20.99 -45.96
C ASN A 194 -7.57 -19.67 -46.74
N GLN A 195 -6.84 -18.61 -46.38
CA GLN A 195 -6.87 -17.34 -47.14
C GLN A 195 -6.26 -17.48 -48.53
N LEU A 196 -5.16 -18.21 -48.67
CA LEU A 196 -4.54 -18.46 -49.97
C LEU A 196 -5.44 -19.32 -50.87
N GLN A 197 -6.09 -20.33 -50.32
CA GLN A 197 -7.03 -21.17 -51.04
C GLN A 197 -8.26 -20.38 -51.50
N GLN A 198 -8.81 -19.52 -50.63
CA GLN A 198 -9.89 -18.61 -50.99
C GLN A 198 -9.49 -17.67 -52.14
N LYS A 199 -8.26 -17.13 -52.12
CA LYS A 199 -7.75 -16.30 -53.22
C LYS A 199 -7.59 -17.09 -54.52
N GLN A 200 -7.12 -18.33 -54.46
CA GLN A 200 -7.01 -19.20 -55.64
C GLN A 200 -8.37 -19.54 -56.25
N ASP A 201 -9.37 -19.85 -55.42
CA ASP A 201 -10.73 -20.13 -55.89
C ASP A 201 -11.39 -18.89 -56.51
N MET A 202 -11.14 -17.71 -55.94
CA MET A 202 -11.57 -16.42 -56.51
C MET A 202 -10.94 -16.20 -57.90
N LEU A 203 -9.63 -16.46 -58.06
CA LEU A 203 -8.94 -16.36 -59.34
C LEU A 203 -9.43 -17.39 -60.36
N ARG A 204 -9.79 -18.61 -59.94
CA ARG A 204 -10.40 -19.62 -60.82
C ARG A 204 -11.79 -19.22 -61.29
N SER A 205 -12.60 -18.60 -60.43
CA SER A 205 -13.95 -18.14 -60.80
C SER A 205 -13.97 -16.99 -61.81
N LEU A 206 -12.85 -16.27 -61.97
CA LEU A 206 -12.68 -15.17 -62.92
C LEU A 206 -12.14 -15.62 -64.29
N ARG A 207 -11.75 -16.90 -64.43
CA ARG A 207 -11.24 -17.48 -65.68
C ARG A 207 -12.30 -18.37 -66.30
#